data_AF-X1PZY8-F1
#
_entry.id   AF-X1PZY8-F1
#
_cell.length_a   1.000
_cell.length_b   1.000
_cell.length_c   1.000
_cell.angle_alpha   90.00
_cell.angle_beta   90.00
_cell.angle_gamma   90.00
#
_symmetry.space_group_name_H-M   'P 1'
#
loop_
_entity.id
_entity.type
_entity.pdbx_description
1 polymer ?
#
loop_
_entity_poly.entity_id
_entity_poly.type
_entity_poly.pdbx_seq_one_letter_code
_entity_poly.pdbx_strand_id
1 'polypeptide(L)' 'TRESRDIDIAVEGISPEDFFKYYGDLMLKLSKPIDVIDLSGRSKFIELIQQEGVLLYG' A
#
# COMPACT_ATOMS: atom_id res chain seq x y z
N THR A 1 -10.55 22.40 0.99
CA THR A 1 -10.37 21.04 0.41
C THR A 1 -10.44 20.05 1.56
N ARG A 2 -11.22 18.98 1.45
CA ARG A 2 -11.38 17.99 2.52
C ARG A 2 -10.18 17.05 2.45
N GLU A 3 -9.44 16.91 3.54
CA GLU A 3 -8.32 15.96 3.58
C GLU A 3 -8.83 14.52 3.51
N SER A 4 -8.08 13.66 2.80
CA SER A 4 -8.28 12.22 2.81
C SER A 4 -8.04 11.65 4.21
N ARG A 5 -8.85 10.63 4.56
CA ARG A 5 -8.93 10.07 5.91
C ARG A 5 -7.81 9.07 6.19
N ASP A 6 -7.40 8.36 5.17
CA ASP A 6 -6.52 7.20 5.12
C ASP A 6 -5.39 7.42 4.11
N ILE A 7 -4.35 6.59 4.24
CA ILE A 7 -3.21 6.53 3.34
C ILE A 7 -3.28 5.20 2.61
N ASP A 8 -3.44 5.23 1.29
CA ASP A 8 -3.35 4.04 0.43
C ASP A 8 -1.92 3.87 -0.08
N ILE A 9 -1.30 2.70 0.16
CA ILE A 9 0.02 2.37 -0.38
C ILE A 9 -0.01 0.99 -1.01
N ALA A 10 0.45 0.90 -2.26
CA ALA A 10 0.73 -0.36 -2.91
C ALA A 10 2.23 -0.68 -2.83
N VAL A 11 2.57 -1.94 -2.54
CA VAL A 11 3.94 -2.42 -2.34
C VAL A 11 4.20 -3.68 -3.15
N GLU A 12 5.45 -3.86 -3.56
CA GLU A 12 5.94 -5.06 -4.23
C GLU A 12 7.24 -5.53 -3.56
N GLY A 13 7.52 -6.83 -3.56
CA GLY A 13 8.78 -7.40 -3.07
C GLY A 13 8.80 -7.76 -1.57
N ILE A 14 7.66 -7.71 -0.88
CA ILE A 14 7.53 -8.21 0.49
C ILE A 14 7.22 -9.71 0.45
N SER A 15 7.92 -10.50 1.27
CA SER A 15 7.62 -11.92 1.41
C SER A 15 6.21 -12.12 2.03
N PRO A 16 5.45 -13.16 1.64
CA PRO A 16 4.11 -13.39 2.20
C PRO A 16 4.10 -13.51 3.73
N GLU A 17 5.14 -14.07 4.33
CA GLU A 17 5.30 -14.23 5.77
C GLU A 17 5.53 -12.92 6.52
N ASP A 18 6.12 -11.90 5.87
CA ASP A 18 6.39 -10.60 6.49
C ASP A 18 5.29 -9.57 6.22
N PHE A 19 4.35 -9.84 5.30
CA PHE A 19 3.34 -8.87 4.86
C PHE A 19 2.55 -8.26 6.03
N PHE A 20 1.99 -9.10 6.91
CA PHE A 20 1.18 -8.62 8.03
C PHE A 20 2.01 -7.95 9.12
N LYS A 21 3.27 -8.33 9.29
CA LYS A 21 4.20 -7.66 10.20
C LYS A 21 4.50 -6.25 9.70
N TYR A 22 4.80 -6.10 8.41
CA TYR A 22 5.02 -4.80 7.77
C TYR A 22 3.77 -3.91 7.89
N TYR A 23 2.59 -4.46 7.59
CA TYR A 23 1.32 -3.78 7.75
C TYR A 23 1.09 -3.29 9.19
N GLY A 24 1.24 -4.17 10.19
CA GLY A 24 1.06 -3.82 11.60
C GLY A 24 2.04 -2.75 12.09
N ASP A 25 3.29 -2.82 11.64
CA ASP A 25 4.30 -1.79 11.93
C ASP A 25 3.89 -0.41 11.42
N LEU A 26 3.33 -0.32 10.21
CA LEU A 26 2.84 0.95 9.65
C LEU A 26 1.63 1.49 10.41
N MET A 27 0.67 0.62 10.75
CA MET A 27 -0.50 1.01 11.54
C MET A 27 -0.13 1.65 12.88
N LEU A 28 0.93 1.16 13.53
CA LEU A 28 1.40 1.67 14.82
C LEU A 28 2.25 2.94 14.70
N LYS A 29 2.95 3.14 13.58
CA LYS A 29 3.89 4.25 13.38
C LYS A 29 3.24 5.48 12.77
N LEU A 30 2.15 5.33 12.01
CA LEU A 30 1.51 6.42 11.28
C LEU A 30 0.39 7.09 12.08
N SER A 31 0.21 8.40 11.89
CA SER A 31 -0.84 9.19 12.54
C SER A 31 -2.21 9.10 11.85
N LYS A 32 -2.27 8.48 10.66
CA LYS A 32 -3.50 8.23 9.90
C LYS A 32 -3.62 6.72 9.63
N PRO A 33 -4.85 6.18 9.51
CA PRO A 33 -5.07 4.81 9.05
C PRO A 33 -4.38 4.54 7.72
N ILE A 34 -3.93 3.31 7.51
CA ILE A 34 -3.23 2.89 6.30
C ILE A 34 -3.84 1.63 5.71
N ASP A 35 -4.01 1.63 4.39
CA ASP A 35 -4.36 0.48 3.57
C ASP A 35 -3.16 0.07 2.73
N VAL A 36 -2.72 -1.18 2.88
CA VAL A 36 -1.55 -1.73 2.16
C VAL A 36 -2.02 -2.77 1.16
N ILE A 37 -1.64 -2.57 -0.10
CA ILE A 37 -2.01 -3.43 -1.23
C ILE A 37 -0.77 -4.15 -1.75
N ASP A 38 -0.81 -5.48 -1.83
CA ASP A 38 0.26 -6.27 -2.44
C ASP A 38 0.12 -6.28 -3.98
N LEU A 39 1.20 -5.90 -4.67
CA LEU A 39 1.30 -5.88 -6.13
C LEU A 39 1.89 -7.16 -6.72
N SER A 40 2.24 -8.17 -5.91
CA SER A 40 2.88 -9.42 -6.37
C SER A 40 2.05 -10.25 -7.38
N GLY A 41 0.76 -9.93 -7.53
CA GLY A 41 -0.18 -10.61 -8.43
C GLY A 41 -0.45 -9.86 -9.74
N ARG A 42 -1.40 -10.40 -10.52
CA ARG A 42 -1.92 -9.72 -11.71
C ARG A 42 -3.44 -9.61 -11.66
N SER A 43 -3.95 -8.40 -11.78
CA SER A 43 -5.38 -8.13 -11.89
C SER A 43 -5.62 -6.76 -12.55
N LYS A 44 -6.84 -6.53 -13.05
CA LYS A 44 -7.25 -5.21 -13.55
C LYS A 44 -7.10 -4.11 -12.51
N PHE A 45 -7.24 -4.46 -11.22
CA PHE A 45 -7.07 -3.52 -10.11
C PHE A 45 -5.60 -3.13 -9.93
N ILE A 46 -4.69 -4.10 -9.98
CA ILE A 46 -3.24 -3.85 -9.94
C ILE A 46 -2.79 -3.01 -11.14
N GLU A 47 -3.29 -3.32 -12.35
CA GLU A 47 -3.01 -2.54 -13.57
C GLU A 47 -3.47 -1.07 -13.42
N LEU A 48 -4.64 -0.84 -12.83
CA LEU A 48 -5.15 0.51 -12.54
C LEU A 48 -4.26 1.26 -11.54
N ILE A 49 -3.84 0.61 -10.45
CA ILE A 49 -2.95 1.22 -9.45
C ILE A 49 -1.62 1.64 -10.08
N GLN A 50 -1.05 0.79 -10.94
CA GLN A 50 0.20 1.12 -11.62
C GLN A 50 0.06 2.28 -12.62
N GLN A 51 -1.13 2.46 -13.21
CA GLN A 51 -1.40 3.54 -14.16
C GLN A 51 -1.66 4.90 -13.47
N GLU A 52 -2.43 4.89 -12.38
CA GLU A 52 -2.91 6.12 -11.72
C GLU A 52 -2.08 6.50 -10.48
N GLY A 53 -1.32 5.56 -9.93
CA GLY A 53 -0.53 5.73 -8.73
C GLY A 53 0.69 6.63 -8.94
N VAL A 54 1.20 7.17 -7.82
CA VAL A 54 2.45 7.94 -7.80
C VAL A 54 3.57 7.05 -7.27
N LEU A 55 4.64 6.87 -8.04
CA LEU A 55 5.82 6.13 -7.60
C LEU A 55 6.50 6.89 -6.45
N LEU A 56 6.51 6.29 -5.25
CA LEU A 56 7.14 6.88 -4.07
C LEU A 56 8.60 6.45 -3.91
N TYR A 57 8.92 5.20 -4.26
CA TYR A 57 10.23 4.59 -4.11
C TYR A 57 10.35 3.37 -5.04
N GLY A 58 11.50 3.19 -5.69
CA GLY A 58 11.75 2.14 -6.67
C GLY A 58 12.97 2.44 -7.53
#